data_AF-A0A964XXE7-F1
#
_entry.id   AF-A0A964XXE7-F1
#
_cell.length_a   1.000
_cell.length_b   1.000
_cell.length_c   1.000
_cell.angle_alpha   90.00
_cell.angle_beta   90.00
_cell.angle_gamma   90.00
#
_symmetry.space_group_name_H-M   'P 1'
#
loop_
_entity.id
_entity.type
_entity.pdbx_description
1 polymer ?
#
loop_
_entity_poly.entity_id
_entity_poly.type
_entity_poly.pdbx_seq_one_letter_code
_entity_poly.pdbx_strand_id
1 'polypeptide(L)'
;MEVVLPQAEQKRFGRICIEDQCEHLGPKGCKLGDAKPIGCQLYPLTFDPQSSSFFFDSECPLLPEYQRQLADPSSEASTHLKRMRQAIDTLSVSDPTFLQLNFDADSDYFDIVPLDPQGPHGSVDSPGSRQKVKQ
;
A
#
# COMPACT_ATOMS: atom_id res chain seq x y z
N MET A 1 0.14 11.86 -14.13
CA MET A 1 -0.17 11.58 -12.71
C MET A 1 0.98 12.10 -11.85
N GLU A 2 0.72 12.82 -10.76
CA GLU A 2 1.76 13.26 -9.82
C GLU A 2 1.87 12.29 -8.65
N VAL A 3 3.10 11.91 -8.27
CA VAL A 3 3.34 11.03 -7.12
C VAL A 3 3.23 11.87 -5.85
N VAL A 4 2.36 11.48 -4.94
CA VAL A 4 2.29 12.07 -3.60
C VAL A 4 3.54 11.66 -2.83
N LEU A 5 4.21 12.63 -2.20
CA LEU A 5 5.46 12.42 -1.47
C LEU A 5 5.30 12.89 -0.01
N PRO A 6 5.83 12.19 0.99
CA PRO A 6 6.02 12.74 2.33
C PRO A 6 6.87 14.01 2.28
N GLN A 7 6.70 14.91 3.26
CA GLN A 7 7.43 16.19 3.29
C GLN A 7 8.95 16.02 3.22
N ALA A 8 9.50 14.97 3.85
CA ALA A 8 10.93 14.68 3.79
C ALA A 8 11.38 14.27 2.37
N GLU A 9 10.54 13.56 1.62
CA GLU A 9 10.82 13.14 0.25
C GLU A 9 10.61 14.28 -0.74
N GLN A 10 9.63 15.16 -0.53
CA GLN A 10 9.46 16.40 -1.31
C GLN A 10 10.72 17.27 -1.24
N LYS A 11 11.32 17.41 -0.05
CA LYS A 11 12.58 18.17 0.12
C LYS A 11 13.75 17.55 -0.63
N ARG A 12 13.75 16.21 -0.78
CA ARG A 12 14.85 15.46 -1.41
C ARG A 12 14.71 15.37 -2.93
N PHE A 13 13.50 15.10 -3.41
CA PHE A 13 13.23 14.77 -4.81
C PHE A 13 12.51 15.90 -5.56
N GLY A 14 12.00 16.92 -4.86
CA GLY A 14 11.14 17.93 -5.45
C GLY A 14 9.78 17.33 -5.80
N ARG A 15 9.36 17.46 -7.06
CA ARG A 15 8.12 16.89 -7.59
C ARG A 15 8.45 15.72 -8.50
N ILE A 16 7.73 14.61 -8.36
CA ILE A 16 7.85 13.46 -9.26
C ILE A 16 6.54 13.34 -10.04
N CYS A 17 6.59 13.64 -11.33
CA CYS A 17 5.47 13.44 -12.24
C CYS A 17 5.68 12.17 -13.09
N ILE A 18 4.66 11.32 -13.12
CA ILE A 18 4.49 10.28 -14.14
C ILE A 18 3.76 10.94 -15.31
N GLU A 19 4.53 11.67 -16.11
CA GLU A 19 4.22 12.09 -17.48
C GLU A 19 5.31 11.52 -18.40
N ASP A 20 5.20 11.71 -19.72
CA ASP A 20 6.04 11.12 -20.78
C ASP A 20 7.57 11.23 -20.55
N GLN A 21 8.03 12.09 -19.62
CA GLN A 21 9.43 12.29 -19.25
C GLN A 21 9.64 12.35 -17.73
N CYS A 22 9.40 11.25 -17.02
CA CYS A 22 9.99 11.07 -15.70
C CYS A 22 11.51 10.81 -15.86
N GLU A 23 12.37 11.72 -15.39
CA GLU A 23 13.84 11.58 -15.52
C GLU A 23 14.40 10.31 -14.83
N HIS A 24 13.63 9.81 -13.88
CA HIS A 24 13.90 8.58 -13.16
C HIS A 24 13.33 7.33 -13.84
N LEU A 25 12.48 7.47 -14.86
CA LEU A 25 11.93 6.36 -15.63
C LEU A 25 12.78 6.09 -16.87
N GLY A 26 13.46 4.94 -16.90
CA GLY A 26 14.22 4.49 -18.06
C GLY A 26 13.54 3.38 -18.84
N PRO A 27 14.16 2.88 -19.93
CA PRO A 27 13.62 1.77 -20.73
C PRO A 27 13.43 0.46 -19.94
N LYS A 28 14.08 0.32 -18.78
CA LYS A 28 13.98 -0.84 -17.87
C LYS A 28 13.14 -0.56 -16.62
N GLY A 29 12.35 0.52 -16.63
CA GLY A 29 11.58 0.98 -15.48
C GLY A 29 12.31 2.03 -14.63
N CYS A 30 11.83 2.22 -13.41
CA CYS A 30 12.30 3.27 -12.51
C CYS A 30 13.74 3.00 -12.02
N LYS A 31 14.65 3.93 -12.32
CA LYS A 31 16.09 3.89 -12.00
C LYS A 31 16.40 4.20 -10.53
N LEU A 32 15.42 4.64 -9.73
CA LEU A 32 15.64 4.98 -8.33
C LEU A 32 15.97 3.75 -7.47
N GLY A 33 15.65 2.53 -7.91
CA GLY A 33 15.93 1.32 -7.12
C GLY A 33 15.34 1.42 -5.72
N ASP A 34 16.18 1.25 -4.70
CA ASP A 34 15.79 1.37 -3.28
C ASP A 34 15.61 2.83 -2.81
N ALA A 35 16.02 3.81 -3.62
CA ALA A 35 15.80 5.23 -3.34
C ALA A 35 14.43 5.74 -3.83
N LYS A 36 13.53 4.84 -4.27
CA LYS A 36 12.17 5.20 -4.64
C LYS A 36 11.45 5.90 -3.48
N PRO A 37 10.55 6.86 -3.77
CA PRO A 37 9.61 7.37 -2.79
C PRO A 37 8.84 6.27 -2.10
N ILE A 38 8.44 6.49 -0.85
CA ILE A 38 7.69 5.50 -0.09
C ILE A 38 6.37 5.12 -0.78
N GLY A 39 5.66 6.08 -1.39
CA GLY A 39 4.45 5.79 -2.17
C GLY A 39 4.72 4.84 -3.35
N CYS A 40 5.85 5.02 -4.06
CA CYS A 40 6.28 4.11 -5.11
C CYS A 40 6.78 2.75 -4.60
N GLN A 41 7.28 2.69 -3.36
CA GLN A 41 7.64 1.43 -2.72
C GLN A 41 6.42 0.68 -2.17
N LEU A 42 5.34 1.41 -1.86
CA LEU A 42 4.10 0.85 -1.34
C LEU A 42 3.36 0.08 -2.42
N TYR A 43 3.30 0.61 -3.65
CA TYR A 43 2.68 -0.07 -4.80
C TYR A 43 3.22 -1.50 -4.98
N PRO A 44 2.35 -2.51 -5.19
CA PRO A 44 0.91 -2.43 -5.49
C PRO A 44 -0.03 -2.38 -4.28
N LEU A 45 0.49 -2.16 -3.07
CA LEU A 45 -0.34 -1.90 -1.89
C LEU A 45 -0.77 -0.44 -1.84
N THR A 46 -1.90 -0.24 -1.15
CA THR A 46 -2.40 1.08 -0.73
C THR A 46 -2.85 0.95 0.73
N PHE A 47 -2.66 1.99 1.55
CA PHE A 47 -3.00 1.96 2.97
C PHE A 47 -4.06 3.01 3.31
N ASP A 48 -5.19 2.58 3.86
CA ASP A 48 -6.22 3.47 4.37
C ASP A 48 -5.95 3.83 5.83
N PRO A 49 -5.62 5.09 6.16
CA PRO A 49 -5.40 5.51 7.54
C PRO A 49 -6.68 5.52 8.39
N GLN A 50 -7.87 5.60 7.79
CA GLN A 50 -9.14 5.63 8.53
C GLN A 50 -9.51 4.23 9.05
N SER A 51 -9.44 3.22 8.18
CA SER A 51 -9.69 1.82 8.56
C SER A 51 -8.44 1.08 9.06
N SER A 52 -7.26 1.70 8.98
CA SER A 52 -5.96 1.08 9.29
C SER A 52 -5.73 -0.24 8.54
N SER A 53 -6.15 -0.30 7.28
CA SER A 53 -6.15 -1.51 6.46
C SER A 53 -5.34 -1.34 5.18
N PHE A 54 -4.74 -2.44 4.73
CA PHE A 54 -4.08 -2.50 3.42
C PHE A 54 -5.05 -3.00 2.36
N PHE A 55 -4.99 -2.35 1.22
CA PHE A 55 -5.64 -2.73 -0.02
C PHE A 55 -4.58 -3.05 -1.08
N PHE A 56 -5.02 -3.63 -2.18
CA PHE A 56 -4.15 -4.04 -3.27
C PHE A 56 -4.81 -3.69 -4.61
N ASP A 57 -4.02 -3.22 -5.56
CA ASP A 57 -4.47 -2.96 -6.94
C ASP A 57 -4.94 -4.26 -7.61
N SER A 58 -6.23 -4.36 -7.93
CA SER A 58 -6.84 -5.56 -8.52
C SER A 58 -6.36 -5.85 -9.94
N GLU A 59 -5.87 -4.84 -10.65
CA GLU A 59 -5.33 -4.99 -12.00
C GLU A 59 -3.85 -5.44 -12.00
N CYS A 60 -3.21 -5.46 -10.82
CA CYS A 60 -1.85 -5.94 -10.70
C CYS A 60 -1.80 -7.47 -10.89
N PRO A 61 -1.08 -7.99 -11.91
CA PRO A 61 -1.04 -9.42 -12.21
C PRO A 61 -0.37 -10.25 -11.11
N LEU A 62 0.30 -9.60 -10.17
CA LEU A 62 0.91 -10.23 -9.01
C LEU A 62 -0.07 -10.48 -7.87
N LEU A 63 -1.30 -9.95 -7.90
CA LEU A 63 -2.25 -10.09 -6.78
C LEU A 63 -2.45 -11.55 -6.32
N PRO A 64 -2.73 -12.54 -7.20
CA PRO A 64 -2.93 -13.92 -6.76
C PRO A 64 -1.67 -14.54 -6.14
N GLU A 65 -0.50 -14.22 -6.72
CA GLU A 65 0.80 -14.68 -6.22
C GLU A 65 1.10 -14.04 -4.85
N TYR A 66 0.86 -12.74 -4.73
CA TYR A 66 1.11 -11.97 -3.52
C TYR A 66 0.26 -12.51 -2.37
N GLN A 67 -1.05 -12.69 -2.58
CA GLN A 67 -1.95 -13.29 -1.59
C GLN A 67 -1.49 -14.70 -1.18
N ARG A 68 -1.11 -15.55 -2.15
CA ARG A 68 -0.58 -16.89 -1.83
C ARG A 68 0.68 -16.82 -0.97
N GLN A 69 1.59 -15.91 -1.29
CA GLN A 69 2.84 -15.73 -0.55
C GLN A 69 2.63 -15.22 0.88
N LEU A 70 1.52 -14.52 1.18
CA LEU A 70 1.21 -14.08 2.55
C LEU A 70 0.99 -15.24 3.53
N ALA A 71 0.74 -16.46 3.05
CA ALA A 71 0.66 -17.65 3.89
C ALA A 71 2.03 -18.09 4.46
N ASP A 72 3.14 -17.66 3.84
CA ASP A 72 4.50 -17.92 4.30
C ASP A 72 5.11 -16.64 4.88
N PRO A 73 5.43 -16.59 6.19
CA PRO A 73 5.98 -15.39 6.83
C PRO A 73 7.40 -15.03 6.34
N SER A 74 8.09 -15.94 5.65
CA SER A 74 9.43 -15.72 5.09
C SER A 74 9.42 -15.32 3.60
N SER A 75 8.24 -15.27 2.97
CA SER A 75 8.10 -14.90 1.57
C SER A 75 8.46 -13.44 1.29
N GLU A 76 8.69 -13.14 0.02
CA GLU A 76 8.88 -11.78 -0.47
C GLU A 76 7.66 -10.91 -0.15
N ALA A 77 6.43 -11.40 -0.36
CA ALA A 77 5.21 -10.67 -0.04
C ALA A 77 5.08 -10.32 1.45
N SER A 78 5.34 -11.30 2.34
CA SER A 78 5.28 -11.09 3.80
C SER A 78 6.36 -10.11 4.27
N THR A 79 7.57 -10.25 3.74
CA THR A 79 8.69 -9.33 4.02
C THR A 79 8.36 -7.91 3.55
N HIS A 80 7.81 -7.79 2.34
CA HIS A 80 7.35 -6.53 1.77
C HIS A 80 6.28 -5.86 2.64
N LEU A 81 5.22 -6.58 2.99
CA LEU A 81 4.12 -6.06 3.80
C LEU A 81 4.60 -5.62 5.18
N LYS A 82 5.50 -6.39 5.81
CA LYS A 82 6.10 -6.02 7.10
C LYS A 82 6.91 -4.73 7.00
N ARG A 83 7.73 -4.57 5.96
CA ARG A 83 8.50 -3.34 5.71
C ARG A 83 7.57 -2.14 5.52
N MET A 84 6.50 -2.31 4.75
CA MET A 84 5.52 -1.24 4.53
C MET A 84 4.76 -0.86 5.80
N ARG A 85 4.33 -1.83 6.61
CA ARG A 85 3.74 -1.57 7.93
C ARG A 85 4.65 -0.70 8.81
N GLN A 86 5.95 -1.03 8.88
CA GLN A 86 6.90 -0.23 9.67
C GLN A 86 7.06 1.21 9.16
N ALA A 87 7.04 1.40 7.83
CA ALA A 87 7.07 2.73 7.24
C ALA A 87 5.79 3.51 7.55
N ILE A 88 4.62 2.87 7.45
CA ILE A 88 3.32 3.45 7.80
C ILE A 88 3.26 3.83 9.29
N ASP A 89 3.76 3.00 10.19
CA ASP A 89 3.83 3.31 11.63
C ASP A 89 4.65 4.59 11.88
N THR A 90 5.77 4.73 11.15
CA THR A 90 6.63 5.92 11.24
C THR A 90 5.93 7.16 10.67
N LEU A 91 5.25 7.02 9.52
CA LEU A 91 4.54 8.12 8.86
C LEU A 91 3.29 8.54 9.62
N SER A 92 2.62 7.62 10.31
CA SER A 92 1.44 7.92 11.14
C SER A 92 1.76 8.92 12.25
N VAL A 93 3.01 8.94 12.71
CA VAL A 93 3.50 9.92 13.70
C VAL A 93 4.09 11.16 13.04
N SER A 94 4.88 10.97 11.97
CA SER A 94 5.70 12.06 11.41
C SER A 94 5.03 12.86 10.28
N ASP A 95 4.12 12.26 9.52
CA ASP A 95 3.43 12.86 8.38
C ASP A 95 2.08 12.18 8.10
N PRO A 96 1.10 12.26 9.03
CA PRO A 96 -0.20 11.60 8.84
C PRO A 96 -1.01 12.18 7.67
N THR A 97 -0.76 13.43 7.29
CA THR A 97 -1.39 14.06 6.12
C THR A 97 -0.97 13.37 4.82
N PHE A 98 0.32 12.97 4.70
CA PHE A 98 0.77 12.18 3.57
C PHE A 98 -0.04 10.89 3.41
N LEU A 99 -0.32 10.18 4.51
CA LEU A 99 -1.05 8.91 4.45
C LEU A 99 -2.45 9.08 3.86
N GLN A 100 -3.16 10.14 4.29
CA GLN A 100 -4.49 10.43 3.73
C GLN A 100 -4.40 10.82 2.25
N LEU A 101 -3.49 11.72 1.89
CA LEU A 101 -3.35 12.16 0.50
C LEU A 101 -2.91 11.05 -0.44
N ASN A 102 -2.02 10.16 0.01
CA ASN A 102 -1.58 9.01 -0.78
C ASN A 102 -2.74 8.02 -0.97
N PHE A 103 -3.51 7.74 0.09
CA PHE A 103 -4.68 6.88 -0.01
C PHE A 103 -5.73 7.44 -0.98
N ASP A 104 -6.03 8.74 -0.89
CA ASP A 104 -7.00 9.41 -1.75
C ASP A 104 -6.54 9.37 -3.22
N ALA A 105 -5.26 9.63 -3.48
CA ALA A 105 -4.69 9.59 -4.82
C ALA A 105 -4.67 8.16 -5.42
N ASP A 106 -4.28 7.17 -4.62
CA ASP A 106 -4.26 5.77 -5.07
C ASP A 106 -5.69 5.26 -5.34
N SER A 107 -6.65 5.59 -4.47
CA SER A 107 -8.04 5.13 -4.61
C SER A 107 -8.80 5.82 -5.76
N ASP A 108 -8.37 7.02 -6.17
CA ASP A 108 -8.89 7.69 -7.37
C ASP A 108 -8.32 7.09 -8.66
N TYR A 109 -7.10 6.54 -8.61
CA TYR A 109 -6.38 6.08 -9.79
C TYR A 109 -6.48 4.56 -10.02
N PHE A 110 -6.49 3.74 -8.97
CA PHE A 110 -6.48 2.28 -9.03
C PHE A 110 -7.80 1.67 -8.58
N ASP A 111 -8.18 0.55 -9.20
CA ASP A 111 -9.20 -0.33 -8.66
C ASP A 111 -8.58 -1.14 -7.51
N ILE A 112 -8.94 -0.81 -6.27
CA ILE A 112 -8.35 -1.44 -5.08
C ILE A 112 -9.30 -2.45 -4.42
N VAL A 113 -8.75 -3.59 -4.00
CA VAL A 113 -9.48 -4.63 -3.27
C VAL A 113 -8.85 -4.86 -1.89
N PRO A 114 -9.63 -5.29 -0.88
CA PRO A 114 -9.07 -5.62 0.42
C PRO A 114 -7.96 -6.68 0.30
N LEU A 115 -6.86 -6.46 1.01
CA LEU A 115 -5.81 -7.47 1.11
C LEU A 115 -6.29 -8.59 2.05
N ASP A 116 -6.92 -9.62 1.49
CA ASP A 116 -7.31 -10.80 2.24
C ASP A 116 -6.14 -11.81 2.31
N PRO A 117 -5.51 -12.01 3.49
CA PRO A 117 -4.45 -13.00 3.65
C PRO A 117 -4.95 -14.44 3.54
N GLN A 118 -6.27 -14.67 3.48
CA GLN A 118 -6.87 -15.99 3.29
C GLN A 118 -7.39 -16.25 1.86
N GLY A 119 -7.24 -15.27 0.95
CA GLY A 119 -7.75 -15.34 -0.43
C GLY A 119 -9.29 -15.37 -0.50
N PRO A 120 -9.89 -15.33 -1.71
CA PRO A 120 -11.35 -15.23 -1.91
C PRO A 120 -12.21 -16.40 -1.36
N HIS A 121 -11.61 -17.35 -0.64
CA HIS A 121 -12.29 -18.47 0.01
C HIS A 121 -12.15 -18.49 1.55
N GLY A 122 -11.66 -17.41 2.17
CA GLY A 122 -11.36 -17.34 3.60
C GLY A 122 -12.45 -16.84 4.54
N SER A 123 -13.70 -16.66 4.10
CA SER A 123 -14.81 -16.35 5.02
C SER A 123 -15.32 -17.63 5.68
N VAL A 124 -14.57 -18.11 6.67
CA VAL A 124 -15.12 -19.04 7.67
C VAL A 124 -15.73 -18.20 8.78
N ASP A 125 -17.05 -18.30 8.91
CA ASP A 125 -17.87 -17.62 9.91
C ASP A 125 -17.21 -17.57 11.29
N SER A 126 -17.11 -16.37 11.86
CA SER A 126 -16.79 -16.21 13.29
C SER A 126 -18.06 -16.37 14.12
N PRO A 127 -18.21 -17.40 14.98
CA PRO A 127 -19.31 -17.47 15.91
C PRO A 127 -18.94 -16.69 17.17
N GLY A 128 -19.73 -15.66 17.50
CA GLY A 128 -19.90 -15.26 18.90
C GLY A 128 -19.54 -13.81 19.26
N SER A 129 -20.32 -12.85 18.76
CA SER A 129 -20.59 -11.65 19.56
C SER A 129 -21.80 -11.91 20.46
N ARG A 130 -21.52 -12.14 21.75
CA ARG A 130 -22.52 -11.98 22.81
C ARG A 130 -23.05 -10.55 22.75
N GLN A 131 -24.34 -10.37 22.46
CA GLN A 131 -25.08 -9.19 22.87
C GLN A 131 -26.06 -9.57 23.98
N LYS A 132 -25.73 -9.12 25.19
CA LYS A 132 -26.73 -8.84 26.22
C LYS A 132 -27.57 -7.67 25.71
N VAL A 133 -28.88 -7.86 25.62
CA VAL A 133 -29.84 -6.75 25.67
C VAL A 133 -30.85 -7.07 26.75
N LYS A 134 -30.79 -6.27 27.83
CA LYS A 134 -31.86 -6.06 28.79
C LYS A 134 -33.08 -5.51 28.04
N GLN A 135 -34.27 -6.04 28.33
CA GLN A 135 -35.36 -5.28 28.97
C GLN A 135 -36.17 -6.26 29.83
#